data_AF-A0A382BP47-F1
#
_entry.id   AF-A0A382BP47-F1
#
_cell.length_a   1.000
_cell.length_b   1.000
_cell.length_c   1.000
_cell.angle_alpha   90.00
_cell.angle_beta   90.00
_cell.angle_gamma   90.00
#
_symmetry.space_group_name_H-M   'P 1'
#
loop_
_entity.id
_entity.type
_entity.pdbx_description
1 polymer ?
#
loop_
_entity_poly.entity_id
_entity_poly.type
_entity_poly.pdbx_seq_one_letter_code
_entity_poly.pdbx_strand_id
1 'polypeptide(L)'
;MISILLCAAGIVTAAELPPLATPGKGALLSANLIYSLEDRPTPQCHASTIAETSTGLVAAWFAGTREKHTDVGIRVSRLVNGKWTASVEVADGSEGEDKEYPCWNPVLFQPKKGPLMLFYKVGPTPSRWWGMLLTSKDGGKTWGNHHKLGKDDKIGHLIGPVKNKPIQLADGTIL
;
A
#
# COMPACT_ATOMS: atom_id res chain seq x y z
N MET A 1 56.10 23.64 19.86
CA MET A 1 54.74 23.66 20.47
C MET A 1 53.87 22.69 19.69
N ILE A 2 53.48 21.58 20.31
CA ILE A 2 52.54 20.61 19.73
C ILE A 2 51.19 20.85 20.43
N SER A 3 50.22 21.38 19.70
CA SER A 3 48.85 21.54 20.20
C SER A 3 48.11 20.21 20.06
N ILE A 4 47.74 19.61 21.18
CA ILE A 4 46.86 18.44 21.23
C ILE A 4 45.42 18.96 21.27
N LEU A 5 44.65 18.69 20.22
CA LEU A 5 43.22 18.98 20.18
C LEU A 5 42.48 17.83 20.89
N LEU A 6 41.99 18.07 22.11
CA LEU A 6 41.06 17.16 22.79
C LEU A 6 39.66 17.31 22.17
N CYS A 7 39.22 16.31 21.41
CA CYS A 7 37.80 16.15 21.09
C CYS A 7 37.06 15.66 22.35
N ALA A 8 36.22 16.51 22.93
CA ALA A 8 35.28 16.08 23.97
C ALA A 8 34.18 15.22 23.34
N ALA A 9 34.17 13.93 23.63
CA ALA A 9 33.04 13.05 23.31
C ALA A 9 31.88 13.39 24.25
N GLY A 10 30.84 14.04 23.72
CA GLY A 10 29.60 14.26 24.45
C GLY A 10 28.93 12.93 24.77
N ILE A 11 28.65 12.68 26.05
CA ILE A 11 27.85 11.53 26.49
C ILE A 11 26.42 11.76 26.00
N VAL A 12 26.00 10.99 24.99
CA VAL A 12 24.58 10.94 24.60
C VAL A 12 23.87 10.12 25.67
N THR A 13 23.06 10.78 26.49
CA THR A 13 22.14 10.09 27.42
C THR A 13 21.19 9.23 26.58
N ALA A 14 21.11 7.93 26.88
CA ALA A 14 20.16 7.04 26.25
C ALA A 14 18.75 7.62 26.42
N ALA A 15 18.05 7.88 25.31
CA ALA A 15 16.68 8.36 25.37
C ALA A 15 15.81 7.30 26.05
N GLU A 16 15.05 7.68 27.07
CA GLU A 16 13.99 6.82 27.62
C GLU A 16 12.94 6.62 26.53
N LEU A 17 12.77 5.36 26.10
CA LEU A 17 11.74 5.00 25.15
C LEU A 17 10.39 4.91 25.87
N PRO A 18 9.28 5.36 25.24
CA PRO A 18 7.96 5.18 25.81
C PRO A 18 7.64 3.68 25.96
N PRO A 19 6.80 3.31 26.94
CA PRO A 19 6.37 1.92 27.12
C PRO A 19 5.60 1.43 25.88
N LEU A 20 5.69 0.12 25.62
CA LEU A 20 4.99 -0.50 24.49
C LEU A 20 3.47 -0.30 24.62
N ALA A 21 2.85 0.17 23.54
CA ALA A 21 1.41 0.34 23.47
C ALA A 21 0.69 -1.01 23.59
N THR A 22 -0.38 -1.06 24.38
CA THR A 22 -1.22 -2.26 24.55
C THR A 22 -2.55 -2.06 23.81
N PRO A 23 -2.99 -3.02 22.98
CA PRO A 23 -4.33 -2.97 22.38
C PRO A 23 -5.43 -2.77 23.42
N GLY A 24 -6.39 -1.89 23.11
CA GLY A 24 -7.47 -1.49 24.01
C GLY A 24 -7.11 -0.40 25.02
N LYS A 25 -5.87 0.13 25.01
CA LYS A 25 -5.44 1.22 25.90
C LYS A 25 -5.07 2.48 25.10
N GLY A 26 -5.56 3.63 25.57
CA GLY A 26 -5.26 4.93 24.95
C GLY A 26 -5.74 4.99 23.50
N ALA A 27 -4.86 5.44 22.60
CA ALA A 27 -5.18 5.57 21.17
C ALA A 27 -5.08 4.24 20.37
N LEU A 28 -4.49 3.18 20.95
CA LEU A 28 -4.38 1.88 20.28
C LEU A 28 -5.62 1.04 20.59
N LEU A 29 -6.62 1.09 19.72
CA LEU A 29 -7.88 0.38 19.92
C LEU A 29 -7.74 -1.14 19.73
N SER A 30 -7.02 -1.57 18.70
CA SER A 30 -6.81 -2.99 18.38
C SER A 30 -5.55 -3.19 17.55
N ALA A 31 -4.92 -4.37 17.67
CA ALA A 31 -3.85 -4.81 16.78
C ALA A 31 -4.03 -6.31 16.50
N ASN A 32 -4.01 -6.69 15.23
CA ASN A 32 -4.17 -8.07 14.79
C ASN A 32 -3.35 -8.31 13.53
N LEU A 33 -2.95 -9.57 13.31
CA LEU A 33 -2.42 -10.01 12.03
C LEU A 33 -3.56 -10.27 11.05
N ILE A 34 -3.33 -9.99 9.76
CA ILE A 34 -4.28 -10.32 8.68
C ILE A 34 -4.26 -11.83 8.40
N TYR A 35 -3.10 -12.46 8.52
CA TYR A 35 -2.87 -13.90 8.39
C TYR A 35 -1.71 -14.33 9.30
N SER A 36 -1.63 -15.62 9.61
CA SER A 36 -0.54 -16.18 10.42
C SER A 36 0.82 -16.02 9.74
N LEU A 37 1.88 -15.83 10.53
CA LEU A 37 3.24 -15.79 10.00
C LEU A 37 3.73 -17.16 9.49
N GLU A 38 3.17 -18.24 10.03
CA GLU A 38 3.46 -19.63 9.63
C GLU A 38 2.79 -20.01 8.30
N ASP A 39 1.62 -19.43 8.03
CA ASP A 39 0.79 -19.68 6.86
C ASP A 39 0.66 -18.42 6.00
N ARG A 40 1.80 -17.80 5.72
CA ARG A 40 1.85 -16.59 4.88
C ARG A 40 1.65 -16.99 3.40
N PRO A 41 0.76 -16.28 2.65
CA PRO A 41 0.51 -16.61 1.24
C PRO A 41 1.72 -16.43 0.32
N THR A 42 2.63 -15.52 0.68
CA THR A 42 3.83 -15.21 -0.10
C THR A 42 5.05 -15.01 0.80
N PRO A 43 6.28 -15.26 0.31
CA PRO A 43 7.50 -15.05 1.08
C PRO A 43 7.74 -13.59 1.49
N GLN A 44 7.29 -12.62 0.68
CA GLN A 44 7.40 -11.19 0.98
C GLN A 44 6.08 -10.44 0.73
N CYS A 45 5.87 -9.39 1.52
CA CYS A 45 4.81 -8.41 1.36
C CYS A 45 5.34 -7.03 1.77
N HIS A 46 4.94 -5.97 1.08
CA HIS A 46 5.43 -4.60 1.36
C HIS A 46 4.44 -3.54 0.84
N ALA A 47 4.66 -2.28 1.24
CA ALA A 47 3.85 -1.10 0.96
C ALA A 47 2.33 -1.30 1.17
N SER A 48 1.93 -1.55 2.41
CA SER A 48 0.53 -1.72 2.76
C SER A 48 -0.26 -0.41 2.76
N THR A 49 -1.56 -0.53 2.52
CA THR A 49 -2.55 0.54 2.58
C THR A 49 -3.85 -0.02 3.17
N ILE A 50 -4.67 0.85 3.77
CA ILE A 50 -5.95 0.47 4.36
C ILE A 50 -6.98 1.59 4.16
N ALA A 51 -8.20 1.25 3.81
CA ALA A 51 -9.31 2.19 3.68
C ALA A 51 -10.55 1.67 4.42
N GLU A 52 -11.31 2.59 4.99
CA GLU A 52 -12.64 2.30 5.51
C GLU A 52 -13.66 2.42 4.38
N THR A 53 -14.59 1.47 4.33
CA THR A 53 -15.70 1.41 3.38
C THR A 53 -17.00 1.23 4.14
N SER A 54 -18.14 1.37 3.45
CA SER A 54 -19.46 1.09 4.05
C SER A 54 -19.65 -0.35 4.53
N THR A 55 -18.77 -1.28 4.14
CA THR A 55 -18.83 -2.70 4.52
C THR A 55 -17.71 -3.13 5.48
N GLY A 56 -16.88 -2.19 5.96
CA GLY A 56 -15.74 -2.47 6.85
C GLY A 56 -14.40 -2.01 6.27
N LEU A 57 -13.31 -2.42 6.92
CA LEU A 57 -11.96 -2.07 6.49
C LEU A 57 -11.50 -2.97 5.34
N VAL A 58 -10.78 -2.39 4.38
CA VAL A 58 -10.11 -3.10 3.28
C VAL A 58 -8.64 -2.74 3.35
N ALA A 59 -7.77 -3.75 3.34
CA ALA A 59 -6.33 -3.59 3.29
C ALA A 59 -5.78 -4.16 1.97
N ALA A 60 -4.73 -3.52 1.45
CA ALA A 60 -4.01 -3.99 0.27
C ALA A 60 -2.50 -3.82 0.45
N TRP A 61 -1.71 -4.65 -0.24
CA TRP A 61 -0.24 -4.60 -0.28
C TRP A 61 0.23 -5.29 -1.55
N PHE A 62 1.48 -5.08 -1.96
CA PHE A 62 2.08 -5.93 -2.98
C PHE A 62 2.80 -7.11 -2.32
N ALA A 63 2.79 -8.26 -2.97
CA ALA A 63 3.33 -9.49 -2.42
C ALA A 63 3.75 -10.46 -3.53
N GLY A 64 4.79 -11.26 -3.26
CA GLY A 64 5.34 -12.23 -4.21
C GLY A 64 6.61 -12.88 -3.65
N THR A 65 7.42 -13.49 -4.52
CA THR A 65 8.68 -14.16 -4.14
C THR A 65 9.65 -13.20 -3.46
N ARG A 66 9.87 -12.03 -4.05
CA ARG A 66 10.62 -10.91 -3.48
C ARG A 66 10.29 -9.62 -4.21
N GLU A 67 10.57 -8.48 -3.59
CA GLU A 67 10.43 -7.19 -4.26
C GLU A 67 11.12 -7.19 -5.64
N LYS A 68 10.44 -6.60 -6.64
CA LYS A 68 10.82 -6.56 -8.07
C LYS A 68 10.68 -7.87 -8.86
N HIS A 69 10.35 -9.00 -8.23
CA HIS A 69 10.14 -10.24 -8.98
C HIS A 69 8.85 -10.15 -9.82
N THR A 70 8.81 -10.78 -10.99
CA THR A 70 7.68 -10.62 -11.93
C THR A 70 6.36 -11.18 -11.40
N ASP A 71 6.42 -12.12 -10.46
CA ASP A 71 5.27 -12.68 -9.73
C ASP A 71 4.69 -11.76 -8.65
N VAL A 72 5.23 -10.54 -8.46
CA VAL A 72 4.70 -9.62 -7.46
C VAL A 72 3.36 -9.07 -7.95
N GLY A 73 2.28 -9.47 -7.30
CA GLY A 73 0.93 -8.98 -7.51
C GLY A 73 0.44 -8.05 -6.40
N ILE A 74 -0.73 -7.45 -6.60
CA ILE A 74 -1.46 -6.71 -5.56
C ILE A 74 -2.42 -7.66 -4.87
N ARG A 75 -2.31 -7.77 -3.55
CA ARG A 75 -3.18 -8.61 -2.73
C ARG A 75 -4.07 -7.75 -1.84
N VAL A 76 -5.28 -8.23 -1.58
CA VAL A 76 -6.32 -7.58 -0.78
C VAL A 76 -6.84 -8.52 0.30
N SER A 77 -7.16 -7.96 1.47
CA SER A 77 -7.97 -8.60 2.50
C SER A 77 -8.97 -7.61 3.08
N ARG A 78 -10.10 -8.12 3.54
CA ARG A 78 -11.21 -7.33 4.10
C ARG A 78 -11.47 -7.73 5.54
N LEU A 79 -11.74 -6.77 6.40
CA LEU A 79 -12.18 -7.02 7.77
C LEU A 79 -13.70 -7.13 7.78
N VAL A 80 -14.21 -8.36 7.84
CA VAL A 80 -15.65 -8.67 7.84
C VAL A 80 -16.00 -9.37 9.14
N ASN A 81 -17.00 -8.87 9.87
CA ASN A 81 -17.43 -9.43 11.16
C ASN A 81 -16.26 -9.63 12.15
N GLY A 82 -15.35 -8.64 12.21
CA GLY A 82 -14.18 -8.66 13.10
C GLY A 82 -13.06 -9.63 12.68
N LYS A 83 -13.14 -10.26 11.51
CA LYS A 83 -12.11 -11.18 11.00
C LYS A 83 -11.62 -10.76 9.62
N TRP A 84 -10.31 -10.83 9.42
CA TRP A 84 -9.73 -10.61 8.10
C TRP A 84 -10.04 -11.80 7.19
N THR A 85 -10.44 -11.53 5.95
CA THR A 85 -10.59 -12.56 4.93
C THR A 85 -9.23 -13.10 4.50
N ALA A 86 -9.24 -14.27 3.87
CA ALA A 86 -8.05 -14.74 3.17
C ALA A 86 -7.53 -13.68 2.19
N SER A 87 -6.21 -13.61 2.04
CA SER A 87 -5.55 -12.70 1.12
C SER A 87 -5.74 -13.19 -0.31
N VAL A 88 -6.41 -12.39 -1.14
CA VAL A 88 -6.66 -12.69 -2.55
C VAL A 88 -5.82 -11.75 -3.42
N GLU A 89 -5.23 -12.29 -4.48
CA GLU A 89 -4.61 -11.48 -5.51
C GLU A 89 -5.68 -10.86 -6.39
N VAL A 90 -5.56 -9.57 -6.68
CA VAL A 90 -6.57 -8.81 -7.44
C VAL A 90 -5.97 -8.10 -8.65
N ALA A 91 -4.64 -8.11 -8.78
CA ALA A 91 -3.95 -7.63 -9.96
C ALA A 91 -2.56 -8.25 -10.07
N ASP A 92 -2.21 -8.70 -11.28
CA ASP A 92 -0.85 -8.98 -11.68
C ASP A 92 -0.39 -7.99 -12.76
N GLY A 93 0.90 -7.99 -13.08
CA GLY A 93 1.46 -7.05 -14.05
C GLY A 93 1.64 -7.63 -15.46
N SER A 94 0.97 -8.73 -15.79
CA SER A 94 0.88 -9.28 -17.14
C SER A 94 -0.26 -8.66 -17.96
N GLU A 95 -1.26 -8.10 -17.29
CA GLU A 95 -2.50 -7.66 -17.92
C GLU A 95 -2.32 -6.51 -18.92
N GLY A 96 -2.57 -6.81 -20.19
CA GLY A 96 -2.47 -5.83 -21.27
C GLY A 96 -1.04 -5.41 -21.59
N GLU A 97 -0.06 -6.26 -21.24
CA GLU A 97 1.36 -6.07 -21.49
C GLU A 97 1.97 -7.19 -22.34
N ASP A 98 3.17 -6.94 -22.88
CA ASP A 98 3.92 -7.88 -23.70
C ASP A 98 4.57 -9.02 -22.90
N LYS A 99 4.67 -8.85 -21.58
CA LYS A 99 5.22 -9.80 -20.62
C LYS A 99 4.80 -9.44 -19.21
N GLU A 100 5.15 -10.31 -18.28
CA GLU A 100 4.96 -10.06 -16.85
C GLU A 100 5.89 -8.95 -16.33
N TYR A 101 5.30 -8.01 -15.61
CA TYR A 101 6.01 -7.01 -14.82
C TYR A 101 5.57 -7.10 -13.34
N PRO A 102 6.43 -6.71 -12.40
CA PRO A 102 6.00 -6.58 -11.00
C PRO A 102 4.96 -5.47 -10.82
N CYS A 103 4.03 -5.70 -9.90
CA CYS A 103 3.13 -4.70 -9.32
C CYS A 103 3.75 -3.99 -8.11
N TRP A 104 3.32 -2.76 -7.85
CA TRP A 104 3.92 -1.91 -6.82
C TRP A 104 2.94 -0.96 -6.14
N ASN A 105 3.25 -0.66 -4.88
CA ASN A 105 2.76 0.46 -4.08
C ASN A 105 1.24 0.71 -4.19
N PRO A 106 0.38 -0.22 -3.74
CA PRO A 106 -1.06 0.02 -3.78
C PRO A 106 -1.48 1.19 -2.88
N VAL A 107 -2.48 1.94 -3.32
CA VAL A 107 -3.14 2.99 -2.54
C VAL A 107 -4.65 2.80 -2.64
N LEU A 108 -5.28 2.47 -1.52
CA LEU A 108 -6.73 2.41 -1.39
C LEU A 108 -7.30 3.79 -1.07
N PHE A 109 -8.36 4.16 -1.76
CA PHE A 109 -9.08 5.40 -1.54
C PHE A 109 -10.58 5.20 -1.70
N GLN A 110 -11.33 5.46 -0.63
CA GLN A 110 -12.79 5.48 -0.66
C GLN A 110 -13.25 6.95 -0.76
N PRO A 111 -13.72 7.43 -1.93
CA PRO A 111 -14.33 8.74 -2.02
C PRO A 111 -15.63 8.79 -1.21
N LYS A 112 -16.06 9.99 -0.82
CA LYS A 112 -17.33 10.25 -0.11
C LYS A 112 -18.54 9.68 -0.87
N LYS A 113 -18.48 9.72 -2.21
CA LYS A 113 -19.44 9.11 -3.13
C LYS A 113 -18.67 8.40 -4.23
N GLY A 114 -19.10 7.19 -4.55
CA GLY A 114 -18.50 6.38 -5.62
C GLY A 114 -17.85 5.09 -5.12
N PRO A 115 -17.28 4.30 -6.03
CA PRO A 115 -16.67 3.02 -5.70
C PRO A 115 -15.37 3.22 -4.90
N LEU A 116 -14.97 2.18 -4.17
CA LEU A 116 -13.61 2.05 -3.63
C LEU A 116 -12.63 2.04 -4.81
N MET A 117 -11.57 2.83 -4.72
CA MET A 117 -10.51 2.92 -5.72
C MET A 117 -9.25 2.25 -5.19
N LEU A 118 -8.60 1.43 -6.03
CA LEU A 118 -7.30 0.85 -5.79
C LEU A 118 -6.34 1.28 -6.90
N PHE A 119 -5.49 2.24 -6.58
CA PHE A 119 -4.40 2.65 -7.46
C PHE A 119 -3.19 1.76 -7.20
N TYR A 120 -2.49 1.37 -8.24
CA TYR A 120 -1.24 0.61 -8.14
C TYR A 120 -0.34 0.91 -9.34
N LYS A 121 0.92 0.49 -9.27
CA LYS A 121 1.88 0.68 -10.36
C LYS A 121 2.26 -0.67 -10.94
N VAL A 122 2.56 -0.69 -12.23
CA VAL A 122 3.14 -1.85 -12.92
C VAL A 122 4.38 -1.37 -13.66
N GLY A 123 5.41 -2.22 -13.72
CA GLY A 123 6.59 -2.00 -14.54
C GLY A 123 7.90 -2.39 -13.83
N PRO A 124 9.04 -2.35 -14.53
CA PRO A 124 10.26 -3.01 -14.08
C PRO A 124 11.02 -2.27 -12.97
N THR A 125 10.87 -0.94 -12.88
CA THR A 125 11.60 -0.06 -11.95
C THR A 125 10.81 1.22 -11.67
N PRO A 126 11.00 1.89 -10.52
CA PRO A 126 10.29 3.14 -10.17
C PRO A 126 10.22 4.20 -11.29
N SER A 127 11.32 4.39 -12.02
CA SER A 127 11.42 5.35 -13.13
C SER A 127 10.72 4.92 -14.43
N ARG A 128 10.21 3.69 -14.49
CA ARG A 128 9.60 3.08 -15.69
C ARG A 128 8.23 2.47 -15.38
N TRP A 129 7.62 2.86 -14.27
CA TRP A 129 6.27 2.43 -13.93
C TRP A 129 5.22 3.23 -14.70
N TRP A 130 4.04 2.63 -14.79
CA TRP A 130 2.80 3.33 -15.12
C TRP A 130 1.76 3.06 -14.05
N GLY A 131 0.81 3.98 -13.93
CA GLY A 131 -0.30 3.89 -12.99
C GLY A 131 -1.44 3.07 -13.56
N MET A 132 -2.02 2.27 -12.69
CA MET A 132 -3.20 1.45 -12.92
C MET A 132 -4.26 1.78 -11.86
N LEU A 133 -5.52 1.58 -12.23
CA LEU A 133 -6.68 1.76 -11.37
C LEU A 133 -7.60 0.54 -11.48
N LEU A 134 -7.98 0.02 -10.32
CA LEU A 134 -9.12 -0.85 -10.13
C LEU A 134 -10.19 -0.15 -9.31
N THR A 135 -11.45 -0.50 -9.54
CA THR A 135 -12.57 -0.01 -8.72
C THR A 135 -13.43 -1.15 -8.22
N SER A 136 -14.00 -0.97 -7.03
CA SER A 136 -14.92 -1.92 -6.42
C SER A 136 -16.17 -1.21 -5.92
N LYS A 137 -17.34 -1.74 -6.29
CA LYS A 137 -18.65 -1.21 -5.88
C LYS A 137 -19.20 -1.89 -4.62
N ASP A 138 -18.54 -2.93 -4.13
CA ASP A 138 -19.00 -3.82 -3.07
C ASP A 138 -17.97 -3.99 -1.95
N GLY A 139 -17.19 -2.93 -1.69
CA GLY A 139 -16.25 -2.88 -0.57
C GLY A 139 -15.06 -3.82 -0.73
N GLY A 140 -14.56 -3.98 -1.95
CA GLY A 140 -13.40 -4.82 -2.29
C GLY A 140 -13.72 -6.31 -2.41
N LYS A 141 -15.01 -6.70 -2.48
CA LYS A 141 -15.38 -8.12 -2.67
C LYS A 141 -15.16 -8.55 -4.11
N THR A 142 -15.50 -7.70 -5.06
CA THR A 142 -15.22 -7.85 -6.49
C THR A 142 -14.57 -6.58 -7.02
N TRP A 143 -13.75 -6.74 -8.07
CA TRP A 143 -13.03 -5.65 -8.71
C TRP A 143 -13.41 -5.59 -10.18
N GLY A 144 -13.58 -4.37 -10.70
CA GLY A 144 -13.87 -4.13 -12.11
C GLY A 144 -12.65 -4.34 -13.01
N ASN A 145 -12.78 -3.92 -14.27
CA ASN A 145 -11.69 -4.01 -15.23
C ASN A 145 -10.50 -3.13 -14.85
N HIS A 146 -9.32 -3.52 -15.32
CA HIS A 146 -8.07 -2.81 -15.09
C HIS A 146 -7.99 -1.59 -16.02
N HIS A 147 -7.69 -0.42 -15.45
CA HIS A 147 -7.62 0.83 -16.18
C HIS A 147 -6.23 1.45 -16.06
N LYS A 148 -5.50 1.55 -17.19
CA LYS A 148 -4.28 2.38 -17.28
C LYS A 148 -4.67 3.84 -17.07
N LEU A 149 -3.93 4.56 -16.22
CA LEU A 149 -4.18 5.99 -16.00
C LEU A 149 -3.84 6.85 -17.23
N GLY A 150 -3.08 6.30 -18.17
CA GLY A 150 -2.75 6.94 -19.43
C GLY A 150 -1.36 7.58 -19.45
N LYS A 151 -1.18 8.51 -20.38
CA LYS A 151 0.05 9.24 -20.62
C LYS A 151 -0.25 10.72 -20.82
N ASP A 152 0.72 11.54 -20.47
CA ASP A 152 0.80 12.94 -20.84
C ASP A 152 2.08 13.16 -21.66
N ASP A 153 2.02 14.02 -22.66
CA ASP A 153 3.12 14.23 -23.61
C ASP A 153 4.39 14.80 -22.97
N LYS A 154 4.25 15.53 -21.85
CA LYS A 154 5.37 16.20 -21.17
C LYS A 154 5.99 15.35 -20.08
N ILE A 155 5.18 14.59 -19.35
CA ILE A 155 5.64 13.81 -18.19
C ILE A 155 5.65 12.30 -18.41
N GLY A 156 5.11 11.83 -19.53
CA GLY A 156 5.04 10.40 -19.86
C GLY A 156 3.91 9.69 -19.12
N HIS A 157 4.18 8.52 -18.56
CA HIS A 157 3.16 7.72 -17.90
C HIS A 157 2.60 8.42 -16.65
N LEU A 158 1.28 8.51 -16.55
CA LEU A 158 0.62 8.93 -15.34
C LEU A 158 0.70 7.81 -14.30
N ILE A 159 1.14 8.13 -13.08
CA ILE A 159 1.40 7.12 -12.03
C ILE A 159 0.40 7.13 -10.89
N GLY A 160 -0.38 8.21 -10.75
CA GLY A 160 -1.34 8.37 -9.65
C GLY A 160 -0.67 8.41 -8.26
N PRO A 161 -1.43 8.18 -7.17
CA PRO A 161 -0.87 8.20 -5.83
C PRO A 161 0.11 7.05 -5.60
N VAL A 162 1.25 7.34 -4.96
CA VAL A 162 2.30 6.34 -4.71
C VAL A 162 2.23 5.76 -3.29
N LYS A 163 1.99 6.60 -2.29
CA LYS A 163 2.01 6.19 -0.86
C LYS A 163 0.83 6.79 -0.10
N ASN A 164 0.71 8.10 -0.18
CA ASN A 164 -0.31 8.83 0.55
C ASN A 164 -1.67 8.68 -0.15
N LYS A 165 -2.73 8.65 0.66
CA LYS A 165 -4.09 8.66 0.15
C LYS A 165 -4.37 9.99 -0.55
N PRO A 166 -5.12 9.98 -1.65
CA PRO A 166 -5.69 11.20 -2.20
C PRO A 166 -6.51 11.98 -1.18
N ILE A 167 -6.66 13.28 -1.41
CA ILE A 167 -7.53 14.17 -0.64
C ILE A 167 -8.72 14.55 -1.52
N GLN A 168 -9.93 14.34 -1.01
CA GLN A 168 -11.13 14.83 -1.67
C GLN A 168 -11.58 16.17 -1.11
N LEU A 169 -11.62 17.18 -1.97
CA LEU A 169 -12.09 18.52 -1.67
C LEU A 169 -13.61 18.57 -1.48
N ALA A 170 -14.12 19.72 -1.04
CA ALA A 170 -15.55 19.91 -0.79
C ALA A 170 -16.40 19.82 -2.07
N ASP A 171 -15.85 20.24 -3.22
CA ASP A 171 -16.49 20.17 -4.54
C ASP A 171 -16.47 18.76 -5.17
N GLY A 172 -15.82 17.80 -4.52
CA GLY A 172 -15.68 16.43 -5.00
C GLY A 172 -14.40 16.14 -5.78
N THR A 173 -13.60 17.16 -6.11
CA THR A 173 -12.29 17.01 -6.76
C THR A 173 -11.37 16.16 -5.90
N ILE A 174 -10.61 15.27 -6.53
CA ILE A 174 -9.62 14.38 -5.89
C ILE A 174 -8.22 14.85 -6.27
N LEU A 175 -7.38 15.12 -5.27
CA LEU A 175 -5.96 15.49 -5.40
C LEU A 175 -5.04 14.36 -4.93
#